data_AF-W4KLY7-F1
#
_entry.id   AF-W4KLY7-F1
#
_cell.length_a   1.000
_cell.length_b   1.000
_cell.length_c   1.000
_cell.angle_alpha   90.00
_cell.angle_beta   90.00
_cell.angle_gamma   90.00
#
_symmetry.space_group_name_H-M   'P 1'
#
loop_
_entity.id
_entity.type
_entity.pdbx_description
1 polymer ?
#
loop_
_entity_poly.entity_id
_entity_poly.type
_entity_poly.pdbx_seq_one_letter_code
_entity_poly.pdbx_strand_id
1 'polypeptide(L)'
;MSSGKAKAADAVDHNSELTHEDDPDIDGSASGSEPELDDPSDSILPVASSSATSKKKKKKKSKAARALAALKGDTVPQQIVDTVLKKVKEEHGEDTPGADAETVRQLLEQLKIKDVIQGKSGLGGLNKKDAGDHKFWATQPVPHYDEAPPEDDGFIEPSRPREEVRQDSYPLPKDFEWSVIDIEDTTQIREVYELLSANYVEDDVAAFRFQYTAEFLEWALKPPGYHKEWHIGVRVSSNKKLVAFISGVPITLRVRGNVFQASEINYLCVHKKLRSKRLAPVLIKEVTRQCHLKGIFQAIYTAGIVLPTPVSTCRYFHRSLNVPKLVDVKFTYVPRSMTLARMIRQFKLPSSPHLSRSGLREMEERDVVKVADLFTKYMKRFDMVPEMTHDEVRHQFLSGRGKGEKDPATRRREGQVIWTYVVENPETHKITDFFSFYTLPSTIMNHQKHHLLEAAYLFYYATDVAFQEDADANGLLKRRLRDLIGDAIIVADQAKFDVFNALTLMDSAYYLQDLKFGSGDGLLNFYLYNWRTKPLAGVTGTADKEAGRGVGVVML
;
A
#
# COMPACT_ATOMS: atom_id res chain seq x y z
N MET A 1 -61.62 10.75 -26.03
CA MET A 1 -62.83 11.51 -25.64
C MET A 1 -62.85 11.59 -24.11
N SER A 2 -63.04 12.81 -23.60
CA SER A 2 -63.41 13.24 -22.23
C SER A 2 -62.63 12.69 -21.03
N SER A 3 -61.87 13.45 -20.21
CA SER A 3 -61.98 14.79 -19.61
C SER A 3 -62.88 14.88 -18.35
N GLY A 4 -62.34 15.55 -17.30
CA GLY A 4 -63.02 16.12 -16.11
C GLY A 4 -62.42 15.63 -14.78
N LYS A 5 -61.52 16.29 -14.02
CA LYS A 5 -61.37 17.64 -13.39
C LYS A 5 -62.27 17.96 -12.17
N ALA A 6 -61.60 18.28 -11.04
CA ALA A 6 -61.82 19.34 -9.99
C ALA A 6 -61.66 18.78 -8.55
N LYS A 7 -60.74 19.16 -7.63
CA LYS A 7 -60.23 20.41 -6.97
C LYS A 7 -61.15 21.05 -5.90
N ALA A 8 -60.67 21.12 -4.65
CA ALA A 8 -60.86 22.16 -3.60
C ALA A 8 -59.92 21.84 -2.39
N ALA A 9 -58.97 22.72 -1.99
CA ALA A 9 -59.01 23.74 -0.89
C ALA A 9 -58.84 23.10 0.52
N ASP A 10 -58.15 23.61 1.55
CA ASP A 10 -57.44 24.86 1.83
C ASP A 10 -56.48 24.69 3.04
N ALA A 11 -55.54 25.64 3.17
CA ALA A 11 -54.72 26.13 4.30
C ALA A 11 -54.69 25.44 5.70
N VAL A 12 -53.47 25.32 6.27
CA VAL A 12 -53.20 25.47 7.71
C VAL A 12 -51.87 26.21 7.90
N ASP A 13 -51.94 27.36 8.59
CA ASP A 13 -50.83 28.06 9.23
C ASP A 13 -51.36 28.57 10.59
N HIS A 14 -50.79 28.15 11.71
CA HIS A 14 -50.30 29.07 12.75
C HIS A 14 -49.61 28.41 13.94
N ASN A 15 -48.55 29.12 14.33
CA ASN A 15 -47.68 29.10 15.49
C ASN A 15 -48.42 29.26 16.84
N SER A 16 -47.91 28.70 17.94
CA SER A 16 -47.86 29.40 19.24
C SER A 16 -47.00 28.70 20.30
N GLU A 17 -46.30 29.53 21.05
CA GLU A 17 -45.28 29.30 22.07
C GLU A 17 -45.79 28.80 23.44
N LEU A 18 -44.88 28.16 24.17
CA LEU A 18 -44.52 28.27 25.61
C LEU A 18 -45.59 28.66 26.66
N THR A 19 -45.75 27.81 27.69
CA THR A 19 -45.85 28.23 29.11
C THR A 19 -45.29 27.18 30.07
N HIS A 20 -44.79 27.69 31.20
CA HIS A 20 -44.01 27.10 32.30
C HIS A 20 -44.86 26.47 33.43
N GLU A 21 -44.15 25.95 34.47
CA GLU A 21 -44.54 25.59 35.86
C GLU A 21 -44.77 24.07 36.08
N ASP A 22 -44.16 23.34 37.04
CA ASP A 22 -43.46 23.66 38.30
C ASP A 22 -42.49 22.53 38.75
N ASP A 23 -41.48 22.91 39.54
CA ASP A 23 -40.55 22.10 40.37
C ASP A 23 -41.27 21.64 41.69
N PRO A 24 -40.79 20.67 42.52
CA PRO A 24 -39.56 20.85 43.29
C PRO A 24 -38.73 19.58 43.69
N ASP A 25 -37.41 19.80 43.80
CA ASP A 25 -36.54 19.54 44.97
C ASP A 25 -35.73 18.23 45.21
N ILE A 26 -34.40 18.46 45.29
CA ILE A 26 -33.39 18.02 46.31
C ILE A 26 -32.23 17.05 45.91
N ASP A 27 -31.04 17.69 45.93
CA ASP A 27 -29.66 17.31 46.34
C ASP A 27 -28.83 16.15 45.74
N GLY A 28 -27.54 16.45 45.51
CA GLY A 28 -26.46 15.45 45.58
C GLY A 28 -25.16 15.66 44.79
N SER A 29 -24.47 16.79 45.02
CA SER A 29 -23.01 17.07 44.92
C SER A 29 -21.99 16.18 44.12
N ALA A 30 -21.15 16.93 43.38
CA ALA A 30 -19.67 16.94 43.35
C ALA A 30 -18.83 15.92 42.51
N SER A 31 -18.31 16.46 41.39
CA SER A 31 -16.88 16.60 41.03
C SER A 31 -15.86 15.62 41.65
N GLY A 32 -15.35 14.69 40.81
CA GLY A 32 -14.16 13.88 41.08
C GLY A 32 -13.09 14.07 40.00
N SER A 33 -12.07 14.85 40.32
CA SER A 33 -10.78 14.98 39.65
C SER A 33 -9.90 13.74 39.91
N GLU A 34 -9.31 13.16 38.86
CA GLU A 34 -8.33 12.06 38.99
C GLU A 34 -6.92 12.60 39.31
N PRO A 35 -6.15 11.92 40.20
CA PRO A 35 -4.90 12.45 40.73
C PRO A 35 -3.65 12.02 39.95
N GLU A 36 -2.67 12.93 39.92
CA GLU A 36 -1.26 12.65 39.70
C GLU A 36 -0.71 11.73 40.81
N LEU A 37 0.13 10.77 40.43
CA LEU A 37 0.92 9.95 41.35
C LEU A 37 2.41 10.21 41.07
N ASP A 38 3.03 10.94 41.98
CA ASP A 38 4.47 10.91 42.29
C ASP A 38 4.63 10.23 43.66
N ASP A 39 5.55 9.26 43.78
CA ASP A 39 6.38 9.06 44.98
C ASP A 39 7.52 8.03 44.73
N PRO A 40 8.56 7.92 45.59
CA PRO A 40 9.96 7.91 45.18
C PRO A 40 10.69 6.66 45.73
N SER A 41 12.00 6.54 45.50
CA SER A 41 12.91 5.98 46.53
C SER A 41 14.36 6.15 46.12
N ASP A 42 15.08 6.90 46.95
CA ASP A 42 16.54 6.96 47.04
C ASP A 42 17.13 5.64 47.58
N SER A 43 18.35 5.32 47.14
CA SER A 43 19.28 4.51 47.92
C SER A 43 20.73 4.99 47.73
N ILE A 44 21.46 4.98 48.85
CA ILE A 44 22.61 5.81 49.22
C ILE A 44 23.96 5.09 48.98
N LEU A 45 24.88 5.75 48.25
CA LEU A 45 26.37 5.93 48.41
C LEU A 45 27.33 4.69 48.54
N PRO A 46 28.64 4.76 48.15
CA PRO A 46 29.55 5.89 48.42
C PRO A 46 30.50 6.38 47.32
N VAL A 47 31.04 7.56 47.64
CA VAL A 47 32.00 8.41 46.92
C VAL A 47 33.41 7.83 47.01
N ALA A 48 34.12 7.80 45.88
CA ALA A 48 35.57 7.98 45.83
C ALA A 48 35.92 8.92 44.67
N SER A 49 36.77 9.89 44.97
CA SER A 49 37.21 11.00 44.14
C SER A 49 38.21 10.57 43.06
N SER A 50 38.15 11.18 41.88
CA SER A 50 39.32 11.82 41.24
C SER A 50 39.03 12.36 39.83
N SER A 51 39.50 13.59 39.64
CA SER A 51 40.02 14.18 38.40
C SER A 51 39.07 14.62 37.27
N ALA A 52 39.13 15.92 37.02
CA ALA A 52 38.50 16.65 35.95
C ALA A 52 39.17 16.38 34.59
N THR A 53 38.45 15.83 33.60
CA THR A 53 38.81 15.91 32.16
C THR A 53 37.64 15.67 31.18
N SER A 54 36.37 15.72 31.60
CA SER A 54 35.24 15.27 30.74
C SER A 54 34.39 16.38 30.09
N LYS A 55 34.58 17.68 30.39
CA LYS A 55 33.68 18.75 29.92
C LYS A 55 33.83 19.18 28.45
N LYS A 56 34.91 18.81 27.73
CA LYS A 56 35.08 19.13 26.29
C LYS A 56 34.54 18.06 25.32
N LYS A 57 34.36 16.80 25.75
CA LYS A 57 33.81 15.70 24.91
C LYS A 57 32.28 15.70 24.83
N LYS A 58 31.57 16.18 25.87
CA LYS A 58 30.09 16.22 25.90
C LYS A 58 29.48 17.27 24.93
N LYS A 59 30.15 18.40 24.70
CA LYS A 59 29.68 19.46 23.77
C LYS A 59 29.84 19.08 22.28
N LYS A 60 30.86 18.28 21.91
CA LYS A 60 31.02 17.76 20.54
C LYS A 60 30.04 16.62 20.22
N LYS A 61 29.72 15.74 21.18
CA LYS A 61 28.67 14.71 21.02
C LYS A 61 27.27 15.32 20.86
N SER A 62 26.96 16.42 21.54
CA SER A 62 25.69 17.14 21.39
C SER A 62 25.52 17.80 20.00
N LYS A 63 26.59 18.39 19.44
CA LYS A 63 26.57 18.94 18.07
C LYS A 63 26.49 17.84 16.99
N ALA A 64 27.20 16.73 17.17
CA ALA A 64 27.11 15.57 16.28
C ALA A 64 25.73 14.87 16.36
N ALA A 65 25.12 14.81 17.56
CA ALA A 65 23.75 14.30 17.72
C ALA A 65 22.69 15.22 17.11
N ARG A 66 22.86 16.56 17.19
CA ARG A 66 22.01 17.52 16.45
C ARG A 66 22.20 17.43 14.94
N ALA A 67 23.42 17.18 14.46
CA ALA A 67 23.69 16.97 13.04
C ALA A 67 23.13 15.63 12.54
N LEU A 68 23.18 14.57 13.36
CA LEU A 68 22.52 13.29 13.08
C LEU A 68 20.98 13.40 13.10
N ALA A 69 20.43 14.22 13.99
CA ALA A 69 18.98 14.50 14.01
C ALA A 69 18.53 15.32 12.79
N ALA A 70 19.39 16.19 12.25
CA ALA A 70 19.13 16.93 11.01
C ALA A 70 19.23 16.07 9.74
N LEU A 71 19.80 14.88 9.82
CA LEU A 71 19.85 13.88 8.75
C LEU A 71 18.60 12.98 8.70
N LYS A 72 17.66 13.10 9.66
CA LYS A 72 16.41 12.33 9.73
C LYS A 72 15.21 12.97 8.99
N GLY A 73 15.45 13.99 8.16
CA GLY A 73 14.42 14.56 7.30
C GLY A 73 14.56 14.09 5.86
N ASP A 74 13.46 13.73 5.20
CA ASP A 74 13.44 13.16 3.84
C ASP A 74 13.81 14.15 2.73
N THR A 75 13.88 15.45 3.03
CA THR A 75 14.39 16.45 2.07
C THR A 75 15.91 16.57 2.16
N VAL A 76 16.60 16.70 1.03
CA VAL A 76 18.03 17.09 1.03
C VAL A 76 18.19 18.38 1.84
N PRO A 77 18.98 18.38 2.94
CA PRO A 77 19.18 19.58 3.75
C PRO A 77 19.75 20.72 2.93
N GLN A 78 19.21 21.93 3.10
CA GLN A 78 19.64 23.11 2.35
C GLN A 78 21.15 23.34 2.45
N GLN A 79 21.75 23.04 3.61
CA GLN A 79 23.19 23.14 3.83
C GLN A 79 24.03 22.26 2.88
N ILE A 80 23.52 21.10 2.46
CA ILE A 80 24.20 20.21 1.51
C ILE A 80 24.07 20.78 0.10
N VAL A 81 22.89 21.27 -0.27
CA VAL A 81 22.64 21.94 -1.56
C VAL A 81 23.56 23.16 -1.69
N ASP A 82 23.64 23.98 -0.65
CA ASP A 82 24.50 25.17 -0.61
C ASP A 82 25.99 24.81 -0.70
N THR A 83 26.41 23.70 -0.07
CA THR A 83 27.81 23.22 -0.14
C THR A 83 28.17 22.71 -1.54
N VAL A 84 27.25 21.98 -2.18
CA VAL A 84 27.46 21.46 -3.54
C VAL A 84 27.45 22.61 -4.56
N LEU A 85 26.51 23.54 -4.44
CA LEU A 85 26.48 24.76 -5.24
C LEU A 85 27.77 25.58 -5.10
N LYS A 86 28.26 25.74 -3.87
CA LYS A 86 29.50 26.46 -3.63
C LYS A 86 30.69 25.79 -4.32
N LYS A 87 30.80 24.47 -4.24
CA LYS A 87 31.86 23.71 -4.93
C LYS A 87 31.74 23.78 -6.45
N VAL A 88 30.53 23.64 -7.00
CA VAL A 88 30.30 23.75 -8.46
C VAL A 88 30.66 25.14 -8.96
N LYS A 89 30.34 26.20 -8.21
CA LYS A 89 30.74 27.57 -8.54
C LYS A 89 32.24 27.80 -8.40
N GLU A 90 32.89 27.17 -7.42
CA GLU A 90 34.35 27.20 -7.24
C GLU A 90 35.10 26.47 -8.36
N GLU A 91 34.54 25.39 -8.91
CA GLU A 91 35.19 24.56 -9.95
C GLU A 91 34.85 24.99 -11.40
N HIS A 92 33.67 25.55 -11.64
CA HIS A 92 33.16 25.83 -12.99
C HIS A 92 32.72 27.28 -13.26
N GLY A 93 32.85 28.17 -12.26
CA GLY A 93 32.50 29.60 -12.38
C GLY A 93 31.03 29.92 -12.09
N GLU A 94 30.74 31.19 -11.76
CA GLU A 94 29.43 31.64 -11.27
C GLU A 94 28.28 31.47 -12.29
N ASP A 95 28.60 31.44 -13.59
CA ASP A 95 27.63 31.36 -14.70
C ASP A 95 27.47 29.93 -15.28
N THR A 96 27.69 28.89 -14.48
CA THR A 96 27.51 27.50 -14.94
C THR A 96 26.02 27.19 -15.21
N PRO A 97 25.62 26.84 -16.44
CA PRO A 97 24.22 26.51 -16.75
C PRO A 97 23.75 25.27 -15.98
N GLY A 98 22.62 25.38 -15.26
CA GLY A 98 22.05 24.29 -14.44
C GLY A 98 22.59 24.21 -13.01
N ALA A 99 23.44 25.15 -12.57
CA ALA A 99 23.92 25.26 -11.18
C ALA A 99 22.97 26.09 -10.29
N ASP A 100 21.68 25.80 -10.31
CA ASP A 100 20.69 26.35 -9.38
C ASP A 100 20.32 25.33 -8.29
N ALA A 101 19.81 25.84 -7.17
CA ALA A 101 19.51 25.03 -6.00
C ALA A 101 18.43 23.97 -6.24
N GLU A 102 17.51 24.21 -7.17
CA GLU A 102 16.42 23.30 -7.48
C GLU A 102 16.93 22.13 -8.32
N THR A 103 17.72 22.41 -9.36
CA THR A 103 18.37 21.39 -10.19
C THR A 103 19.32 20.51 -9.38
N VAL A 104 20.17 21.09 -8.52
CA VAL A 104 21.07 20.33 -7.64
C VAL A 104 20.29 19.45 -6.66
N ARG A 105 19.17 19.95 -6.13
CA ARG A 105 18.31 19.18 -5.23
C ARG A 105 17.65 18.00 -5.94
N GLN A 106 17.12 18.21 -7.14
CA GLN A 106 16.55 17.15 -7.97
C GLN A 106 17.59 16.09 -8.32
N LEU A 107 18.82 16.49 -8.63
CA LEU A 107 19.93 15.57 -8.93
C LEU A 107 20.34 14.75 -7.71
N LEU A 108 20.42 15.38 -6.52
CA LEU A 108 20.72 14.69 -5.26
C LEU A 108 19.59 13.74 -4.83
N GLU A 109 18.33 14.10 -5.08
CA GLU A 109 17.18 13.23 -4.87
C GLU A 109 17.22 12.05 -5.85
N GLN A 110 17.50 12.30 -7.13
CA GLN A 110 17.71 11.24 -8.13
C GLN A 110 18.86 10.29 -7.75
N LEU A 111 19.95 10.80 -7.17
CA LEU A 111 21.07 9.99 -6.69
C LEU A 111 20.69 9.16 -5.46
N LYS A 112 19.98 9.73 -4.47
CA LYS A 112 19.44 8.96 -3.33
C LYS A 112 18.50 7.85 -3.80
N ILE A 113 17.61 8.16 -4.73
CA ILE A 113 16.69 7.21 -5.35
C ILE A 113 17.49 6.12 -6.09
N LYS A 114 18.53 6.48 -6.84
CA LYS A 114 19.42 5.53 -7.51
C LYS A 114 20.15 4.63 -6.52
N ASP A 115 20.61 5.14 -5.39
CA ASP A 115 21.22 4.34 -4.34
C ASP A 115 20.22 3.38 -3.69
N VAL A 116 18.95 3.78 -3.52
CA VAL A 116 17.88 2.87 -3.04
C VAL A 116 17.53 1.80 -4.07
N ILE A 117 17.38 2.18 -5.35
CA ILE A 117 17.12 1.26 -6.46
C ILE A 117 18.27 0.27 -6.67
N GLN A 118 19.52 0.70 -6.43
CA GLN A 118 20.71 -0.15 -6.48
C GLN A 118 20.92 -0.98 -5.20
N GLY A 119 19.97 -0.98 -4.26
CA GLY A 119 20.06 -1.73 -3.00
C GLY A 119 21.16 -1.24 -2.05
N LYS A 120 21.67 -0.02 -2.23
CA LYS A 120 22.73 0.58 -1.38
C LYS A 120 22.18 1.30 -0.15
N SER A 121 20.89 1.62 -0.12
CA SER A 121 20.22 2.32 0.99
C SER A 121 18.73 1.96 1.07
N GLY A 122 18.17 1.76 2.27
CA GLY A 122 16.71 1.65 2.46
C GLY A 122 16.03 3.03 2.53
N LEU A 123 14.73 3.07 2.25
CA LEU A 123 13.87 4.20 2.65
C LEU A 123 13.98 4.36 4.18
N GLY A 124 14.22 5.59 4.66
CA GLY A 124 14.42 5.88 6.09
C GLY A 124 15.86 5.79 6.61
N GLY A 125 16.88 5.64 5.75
CA GLY A 125 18.28 5.75 6.18
C GLY A 125 18.84 4.52 6.93
N LEU A 126 18.19 3.36 6.81
CA LEU A 126 18.78 2.07 7.17
C LEU A 126 19.81 1.72 6.10
N ASN A 127 21.08 1.83 6.50
CA ASN A 127 22.24 1.82 5.62
C ASN A 127 22.63 0.41 5.18
N LYS A 128 23.46 0.32 4.13
CA LYS A 128 24.29 -0.85 3.76
C LYS A 128 25.09 -1.48 4.93
N LYS A 129 25.24 -0.77 6.07
CA LYS A 129 25.82 -1.32 7.29
C LYS A 129 24.94 -2.39 7.97
N ASP A 130 23.64 -2.40 7.73
CA ASP A 130 22.72 -3.44 8.24
C ASP A 130 22.53 -4.59 7.22
N ALA A 131 22.88 -4.39 5.94
CA ALA A 131 22.76 -5.40 4.89
C ALA A 131 23.67 -6.62 5.12
N GLY A 132 24.81 -6.43 5.78
CA GLY A 132 25.69 -7.52 6.24
C GLY A 132 25.27 -8.19 7.54
N ASP A 133 24.18 -7.74 8.18
CA ASP A 133 23.77 -8.14 9.54
C ASP A 133 22.36 -8.80 9.58
N HIS A 134 21.77 -9.13 8.43
CA HIS A 134 20.49 -9.86 8.34
C HIS A 134 20.65 -11.35 8.69
N LYS A 135 20.94 -11.66 9.96
CA LYS A 135 21.18 -13.03 10.46
C LYS A 135 20.08 -14.03 10.13
N PHE A 136 18.83 -13.58 10.02
CA PHE A 136 17.72 -14.43 9.59
C PHE A 136 17.78 -14.70 8.07
N TRP A 137 17.76 -13.64 7.25
CA TRP A 137 17.72 -13.75 5.79
C TRP A 137 18.95 -14.42 5.19
N ALA A 138 20.13 -14.29 5.83
CA ALA A 138 21.35 -15.01 5.45
C ALA A 138 21.24 -16.55 5.55
N THR A 139 20.15 -17.07 6.11
CA THR A 139 19.88 -18.53 6.22
C THR A 139 18.67 -18.96 5.39
N GLN A 140 18.05 -18.04 4.65
CA GLN A 140 16.85 -18.31 3.86
C GLN A 140 17.22 -18.52 2.39
N PRO A 141 16.46 -19.33 1.64
CA PRO A 141 16.68 -19.56 0.22
C PRO A 141 16.24 -18.33 -0.59
N VAL A 142 17.02 -17.26 -0.55
CA VAL A 142 16.81 -16.02 -1.30
C VAL A 142 18.15 -15.58 -1.88
N PRO A 143 18.19 -14.89 -3.04
CA PRO A 143 19.45 -14.36 -3.56
C PRO A 143 20.11 -13.41 -2.56
N HIS A 144 21.42 -13.57 -2.34
CA HIS A 144 22.18 -12.75 -1.40
C HIS A 144 22.95 -11.61 -2.08
N TYR A 145 23.24 -10.53 -1.34
CA TYR A 145 23.87 -9.32 -1.89
C TYR A 145 25.33 -9.50 -2.33
N ASP A 146 26.00 -10.48 -1.75
CA ASP A 146 27.37 -10.87 -2.02
C ASP A 146 27.51 -11.86 -3.19
N GLU A 147 26.38 -12.36 -3.71
CA GLU A 147 26.33 -13.20 -4.89
C GLU A 147 26.22 -12.36 -6.16
N ALA A 148 26.76 -12.89 -7.27
CA ALA A 148 26.50 -12.31 -8.57
C ALA A 148 24.99 -12.38 -8.88
N PRO A 149 24.41 -11.38 -9.59
CA PRO A 149 23.02 -11.44 -9.99
C PRO A 149 22.71 -12.76 -10.71
N PRO A 150 21.60 -13.44 -10.38
CA PRO A 150 21.25 -14.70 -11.02
C PRO A 150 21.17 -14.55 -12.54
N GLU A 151 21.80 -15.48 -13.27
CA GLU A 151 21.74 -15.50 -14.73
C GLU A 151 20.54 -16.28 -15.27
N ASP A 152 20.14 -17.32 -14.54
CA ASP A 152 19.06 -18.25 -14.88
C ASP A 152 17.91 -18.17 -13.87
N ASP A 153 16.72 -18.52 -14.36
CA ASP A 153 15.52 -18.63 -13.55
C ASP A 153 15.41 -20.03 -12.92
N GLY A 154 14.92 -20.11 -11.68
CA GLY A 154 14.59 -21.40 -11.06
C GLY A 154 14.55 -21.37 -9.54
N PHE A 155 14.22 -22.51 -8.94
CA PHE A 155 14.26 -22.67 -7.48
C PHE A 155 15.71 -22.67 -6.96
N ILE A 156 15.90 -22.18 -5.74
CA ILE A 156 17.21 -22.15 -5.07
C ILE A 156 17.46 -23.48 -4.36
N GLU A 157 16.45 -23.97 -3.65
CA GLU A 157 16.39 -25.30 -3.05
C GLU A 157 15.26 -26.13 -3.69
N PRO A 158 15.51 -27.43 -3.96
CA PRO A 158 14.47 -28.32 -4.50
C PRO A 158 13.34 -28.54 -3.49
N SER A 159 12.14 -28.78 -4.01
CA SER A 159 11.00 -29.23 -3.21
C SER A 159 11.31 -30.54 -2.49
N ARG A 160 10.77 -30.68 -1.28
CA ARG A 160 10.95 -31.87 -0.44
C ARG A 160 9.62 -32.61 -0.28
N PRO A 161 9.62 -33.94 -0.12
CA PRO A 161 8.41 -34.68 0.20
C PRO A 161 7.86 -34.24 1.57
N ARG A 162 6.55 -34.39 1.77
CA ARG A 162 5.85 -33.91 2.97
C ARG A 162 6.45 -34.49 4.26
N GLU A 163 6.94 -35.72 4.21
CA GLU A 163 7.52 -36.47 5.34
C GLU A 163 8.84 -35.86 5.83
N GLU A 164 9.58 -35.16 4.94
CA GLU A 164 10.82 -34.46 5.28
C GLU A 164 10.57 -33.03 5.80
N VAL A 165 9.35 -32.52 5.64
CA VAL A 165 8.93 -31.23 6.21
C VAL A 165 8.60 -31.44 7.69
N ARG A 166 9.01 -30.49 8.54
CA ARG A 166 8.72 -30.51 9.98
C ARG A 166 7.19 -30.57 10.22
N GLN A 167 6.73 -31.63 10.88
CA GLN A 167 5.30 -31.85 11.15
C GLN A 167 4.77 -30.99 12.30
N ASP A 168 5.55 -30.80 13.36
CA ASP A 168 5.17 -29.98 14.51
C ASP A 168 5.47 -28.50 14.29
N SER A 169 4.66 -27.62 14.86
CA SER A 169 4.91 -26.17 14.83
C SER A 169 6.27 -25.81 15.44
N TYR A 170 6.82 -24.67 15.03
CA TYR A 170 8.01 -24.13 15.68
C TYR A 170 7.71 -23.75 17.14
N PRO A 171 8.67 -23.94 18.07
CA PRO A 171 8.43 -23.63 19.47
C PRO A 171 8.26 -22.13 19.69
N LEU A 172 7.29 -21.77 20.54
CA LEU A 172 7.10 -20.43 21.08
C LEU A 172 7.51 -20.40 22.57
N PRO A 173 7.82 -19.22 23.13
CA PRO A 173 7.90 -19.07 24.58
C PRO A 173 6.58 -19.49 25.24
N LYS A 174 6.64 -20.04 26.47
CA LYS A 174 5.49 -20.66 27.16
C LYS A 174 4.27 -19.73 27.33
N ASP A 175 4.49 -18.42 27.35
CA ASP A 175 3.45 -17.40 27.49
C ASP A 175 2.68 -17.12 26.19
N PHE A 176 3.08 -17.77 25.09
CA PHE A 176 2.45 -17.64 23.79
C PHE A 176 2.07 -18.99 23.20
N GLU A 177 1.04 -18.97 22.37
CA GLU A 177 0.56 -20.13 21.62
C GLU A 177 0.23 -19.74 20.18
N TRP A 178 0.36 -20.70 19.27
CA TRP A 178 -0.07 -20.56 17.90
C TRP A 178 -1.60 -20.60 17.82
N SER A 179 -2.16 -19.81 16.91
CA SER A 179 -3.58 -19.84 16.56
C SER A 179 -3.68 -19.85 15.05
N VAL A 180 -4.46 -20.76 14.49
CA VAL A 180 -4.98 -20.59 13.14
C VAL A 180 -6.18 -19.67 13.23
N ILE A 181 -6.21 -18.61 12.44
CA ILE A 181 -7.28 -17.61 12.47
C ILE A 181 -8.35 -17.99 11.45
N ASP A 182 -9.57 -18.21 11.91
CA ASP A 182 -10.70 -18.43 11.02
C ASP A 182 -11.30 -17.10 10.58
N ILE A 183 -11.09 -16.72 9.32
CA ILE A 183 -11.59 -15.46 8.77
C ILE A 183 -13.11 -15.50 8.56
N GLU A 184 -13.74 -16.67 8.62
CA GLU A 184 -15.20 -16.81 8.61
C GLU A 184 -15.85 -16.48 9.95
N ASP A 185 -15.04 -16.48 11.04
CA ASP A 185 -15.49 -16.09 12.36
C ASP A 185 -15.38 -14.56 12.51
N THR A 186 -16.53 -13.90 12.62
CA THR A 186 -16.65 -12.44 12.75
C THR A 186 -15.86 -11.87 13.93
N THR A 187 -15.70 -12.62 15.02
CA THR A 187 -14.88 -12.19 16.16
C THR A 187 -13.40 -12.25 15.80
N GLN A 188 -12.94 -13.33 15.18
CA GLN A 188 -11.52 -13.51 14.86
C GLN A 188 -11.04 -12.58 13.75
N ILE A 189 -11.83 -12.34 12.70
CA ILE A 189 -11.48 -11.35 11.67
C ILE A 189 -11.41 -9.93 12.26
N ARG A 190 -12.28 -9.63 13.23
CA ARG A 190 -12.25 -8.35 13.96
C ARG A 190 -10.99 -8.21 14.80
N GLU A 191 -10.50 -9.28 15.43
CA GLU A 191 -9.22 -9.25 16.16
C GLU A 191 -8.04 -8.98 15.21
N VAL A 192 -8.03 -9.56 14.01
CA VAL A 192 -7.01 -9.26 12.98
C VAL A 192 -7.10 -7.80 12.57
N TYR A 193 -8.31 -7.32 12.27
CA TYR A 193 -8.57 -5.91 11.99
C TYR A 193 -7.99 -5.00 13.08
N GLU A 194 -8.36 -5.23 14.35
CA GLU A 194 -7.91 -4.42 15.47
C GLU A 194 -6.38 -4.48 15.66
N LEU A 195 -5.76 -5.66 15.49
CA LEU A 195 -4.31 -5.82 15.53
C LEU A 195 -3.65 -4.97 14.43
N LEU A 196 -4.11 -5.08 13.18
CA LEU A 196 -3.55 -4.37 12.04
C LEU A 196 -3.77 -2.86 12.18
N SER A 197 -4.99 -2.41 12.46
CA SER A 197 -5.31 -0.99 12.64
C SER A 197 -4.63 -0.33 13.83
N ALA A 198 -4.10 -1.08 14.80
CA ALA A 198 -3.31 -0.50 15.90
C ALA A 198 -1.79 -0.62 15.70
N ASN A 199 -1.32 -1.61 14.92
CA ASN A 199 0.08 -2.03 14.91
C ASN A 199 0.68 -2.27 13.53
N TYR A 200 -0.05 -2.08 12.43
CA TYR A 200 0.49 -2.25 11.08
C TYR A 200 1.15 -0.97 10.56
N VAL A 201 1.43 -0.94 9.26
CA VAL A 201 2.17 0.12 8.55
C VAL A 201 1.70 1.52 8.94
N GLU A 202 2.67 2.35 9.32
CA GLU A 202 2.51 3.77 9.61
C GLU A 202 3.40 4.52 8.61
N ASP A 203 2.99 5.72 8.20
CA ASP A 203 3.90 6.63 7.50
C ASP A 203 5.04 7.06 8.44
N ASP A 204 6.13 7.59 7.87
CA ASP A 204 7.37 7.89 8.60
C ASP A 204 7.18 8.90 9.76
N VAL A 205 6.07 9.65 9.73
CA VAL A 205 5.68 10.62 10.78
C VAL A 205 4.44 10.21 11.59
N ALA A 206 3.91 9.01 11.37
CA ALA A 206 2.73 8.45 12.04
C ALA A 206 1.47 9.35 11.97
N ALA A 207 1.29 10.10 10.89
CA ALA A 207 0.10 10.89 10.62
C ALA A 207 -1.05 10.03 10.04
N PHE A 208 -0.72 8.96 9.31
CA PHE A 208 -1.68 8.08 8.66
C PHE A 208 -1.39 6.61 8.97
N ARG A 209 -2.44 5.82 9.19
CA ARG A 209 -2.32 4.37 9.37
C ARG A 209 -3.36 3.64 8.55
N PHE A 210 -2.96 2.58 7.85
CA PHE A 210 -3.90 1.76 7.09
C PHE A 210 -5.01 1.19 7.97
N GLN A 211 -6.23 1.23 7.44
CA GLN A 211 -7.42 0.70 8.05
C GLN A 211 -8.06 -0.30 7.09
N TYR A 212 -7.51 -1.51 7.07
CA TYR A 212 -8.14 -2.65 6.40
C TYR A 212 -9.49 -2.92 7.03
N THR A 213 -10.59 -2.97 6.30
CA THR A 213 -11.88 -3.34 6.91
C THR A 213 -12.00 -4.87 7.01
N ALA A 214 -12.98 -5.37 7.77
CA ALA A 214 -13.25 -6.81 7.83
C ALA A 214 -13.60 -7.36 6.44
N GLU A 215 -14.40 -6.63 5.66
CA GLU A 215 -14.78 -7.00 4.30
C GLU A 215 -13.57 -7.05 3.37
N PHE A 216 -12.63 -6.11 3.53
CA PHE A 216 -11.36 -6.13 2.78
C PHE A 216 -10.56 -7.38 3.11
N LEU A 217 -10.36 -7.68 4.40
CA LEU A 217 -9.61 -8.85 4.83
C LEU A 217 -10.29 -10.15 4.40
N GLU A 218 -11.62 -10.22 4.42
CA GLU A 218 -12.37 -11.37 3.92
C GLU A 218 -12.10 -11.58 2.42
N TRP A 219 -12.20 -10.51 1.63
CA TRP A 219 -11.92 -10.55 0.20
C TRP A 219 -10.45 -10.94 -0.10
N ALA A 220 -9.49 -10.33 0.60
CA ALA A 220 -8.07 -10.55 0.36
C ALA A 220 -7.58 -11.93 0.82
N LEU A 221 -8.12 -12.46 1.92
CA LEU A 221 -7.63 -13.69 2.56
C LEU A 221 -8.37 -14.96 2.11
N LYS A 222 -9.51 -14.83 1.42
CA LYS A 222 -10.30 -15.97 0.94
C LYS A 222 -10.38 -16.08 -0.60
N PRO A 223 -9.26 -15.99 -1.35
CA PRO A 223 -9.32 -16.37 -2.76
C PRO A 223 -9.66 -17.86 -2.91
N PRO A 224 -10.18 -18.29 -4.07
CA PRO A 224 -10.47 -19.69 -4.33
C PRO A 224 -9.25 -20.59 -4.02
N GLY A 225 -9.48 -21.67 -3.26
CA GLY A 225 -8.43 -22.60 -2.88
C GLY A 225 -7.56 -22.18 -1.69
N TYR A 226 -7.88 -21.07 -1.00
CA TYR A 226 -7.13 -20.64 0.19
C TYR A 226 -7.03 -21.73 1.27
N HIS A 227 -5.93 -21.68 2.03
CA HIS A 227 -5.68 -22.59 3.14
C HIS A 227 -5.83 -21.86 4.47
N LYS A 228 -6.81 -22.27 5.29
CA LYS A 228 -7.04 -21.67 6.62
C LYS A 228 -5.76 -21.71 7.46
N GLU A 229 -4.99 -22.80 7.35
CA GLU A 229 -3.74 -23.01 8.10
C GLU A 229 -2.62 -22.01 7.76
N TRP A 230 -2.78 -21.22 6.70
CA TRP A 230 -1.84 -20.17 6.30
C TRP A 230 -2.17 -18.81 6.93
N HIS A 231 -3.28 -18.69 7.66
CA HIS A 231 -3.64 -17.49 8.43
C HIS A 231 -3.19 -17.69 9.89
N ILE A 232 -1.94 -17.35 10.17
CA ILE A 232 -1.28 -17.70 11.41
C ILE A 232 -1.25 -16.51 12.36
N GLY A 233 -1.82 -16.71 13.54
CA GLY A 233 -1.76 -15.80 14.67
C GLY A 233 -0.89 -16.32 15.81
N VAL A 234 -0.43 -15.40 16.65
CA VAL A 234 0.16 -15.70 17.95
C VAL A 234 -0.72 -15.06 19.02
N ARG A 235 -1.15 -15.86 19.99
CA ARG A 235 -1.94 -15.43 21.14
C ARG A 235 -1.13 -15.49 22.42
N VAL A 236 -1.45 -14.62 23.37
CA VAL A 236 -0.95 -14.74 24.75
C VAL A 236 -1.73 -15.85 25.45
N SER A 237 -1.04 -16.86 25.97
CA SER A 237 -1.66 -18.09 26.49
C SER A 237 -2.65 -17.84 27.63
N SER A 238 -2.37 -16.84 28.49
CA SER A 238 -3.15 -16.54 29.70
C SER A 238 -4.48 -15.83 29.43
N ASN A 239 -4.58 -15.01 28.38
CA ASN A 239 -5.76 -14.19 28.10
C ASN A 239 -6.26 -14.29 26.65
N LYS A 240 -5.64 -15.14 25.84
CA LYS A 240 -5.97 -15.42 24.43
C LYS A 240 -5.91 -14.22 23.49
N LYS A 241 -5.36 -13.08 23.93
CA LYS A 241 -5.23 -11.88 23.10
C LYS A 241 -4.30 -12.13 21.91
N LEU A 242 -4.78 -11.80 20.71
CA LEU A 242 -3.98 -11.82 19.48
C LEU A 242 -2.91 -10.72 19.50
N VAL A 243 -1.65 -11.09 19.31
CA VAL A 243 -0.49 -10.18 19.41
C VAL A 243 0.45 -10.22 18.20
N ALA A 244 0.27 -11.18 17.30
CA ALA A 244 0.93 -11.16 16.00
C ALA A 244 0.10 -11.93 14.97
N PHE A 245 0.30 -11.60 13.70
CA PHE A 245 -0.38 -12.21 12.57
C PHE A 245 0.56 -12.25 11.35
N ILE A 246 0.43 -13.29 10.53
CA ILE A 246 1.00 -13.40 9.19
C ILE A 246 0.03 -14.24 8.36
N SER A 247 -0.12 -13.90 7.09
CA SER A 247 -1.00 -14.64 6.18
C SER A 247 -0.27 -15.09 4.92
N GLY A 248 -0.71 -16.22 4.39
CA GLY A 248 -0.47 -16.61 3.01
C GLY A 248 -1.77 -16.93 2.29
N VAL A 249 -1.79 -16.72 0.97
CA VAL A 249 -2.83 -17.22 0.05
C VAL A 249 -2.17 -17.89 -1.16
N PRO A 250 -2.79 -18.90 -1.79
CA PRO A 250 -2.22 -19.54 -2.97
C PRO A 250 -2.27 -18.60 -4.18
N ILE A 251 -1.25 -18.69 -5.03
CA ILE A 251 -1.16 -17.96 -6.29
C ILE A 251 -0.39 -18.81 -7.31
N THR A 252 -0.90 -18.87 -8.54
CA THR A 252 -0.09 -19.38 -9.66
C THR A 252 0.69 -18.20 -10.23
N LEU A 253 2.01 -18.25 -10.14
CA LEU A 253 2.89 -17.17 -10.60
C LEU A 253 3.61 -17.58 -11.88
N ARG A 254 3.57 -16.71 -12.89
CA ARG A 254 4.46 -16.80 -14.04
C ARG A 254 5.59 -15.80 -13.87
N VAL A 255 6.82 -16.28 -13.84
CA VAL A 255 8.04 -15.44 -13.90
C VAL A 255 8.75 -15.77 -15.21
N ARG A 256 8.74 -14.81 -16.13
CA ARG A 256 9.22 -14.94 -17.50
C ARG A 256 8.54 -16.13 -18.20
N GLY A 257 9.29 -17.18 -18.51
CA GLY A 257 8.78 -18.40 -19.14
C GLY A 257 8.31 -19.48 -18.16
N ASN A 258 8.51 -19.29 -16.85
CA ASN A 258 8.29 -20.33 -15.85
C ASN A 258 6.98 -20.09 -15.11
N VAL A 259 6.12 -21.10 -15.06
CA VAL A 259 4.85 -21.08 -14.30
C VAL A 259 4.98 -22.05 -13.13
N PHE A 260 4.68 -21.58 -11.92
CA PHE A 260 4.75 -22.40 -10.71
C PHE A 260 3.74 -21.95 -9.66
N GLN A 261 3.38 -22.88 -8.76
CA GLN A 261 2.56 -22.58 -7.59
C GLN A 261 3.41 -21.88 -6.53
N ALA A 262 2.88 -20.79 -5.98
CA ALA A 262 3.52 -20.04 -4.92
C ALA A 262 2.50 -19.65 -3.85
N SER A 263 3.00 -19.22 -2.70
CA SER A 263 2.21 -18.52 -1.68
C SER A 263 2.44 -17.01 -1.79
N GLU A 264 1.39 -16.22 -1.90
CA GLU A 264 1.46 -14.77 -1.70
C GLU A 264 1.42 -14.48 -0.20
N ILE A 265 2.52 -13.97 0.36
CA ILE A 265 2.64 -13.69 1.80
C ILE A 265 2.39 -12.20 2.06
N ASN A 266 1.45 -11.91 2.95
CA ASN A 266 1.08 -10.54 3.32
C ASN A 266 0.63 -10.44 4.79
N TYR A 267 0.36 -9.21 5.25
CA TYR A 267 -0.17 -8.87 6.57
C TYR A 267 0.69 -9.31 7.76
N LEU A 268 2.02 -9.40 7.59
CA LEU A 268 2.95 -9.65 8.69
C LEU A 268 2.91 -8.49 9.70
N CYS A 269 2.28 -8.72 10.84
CA CYS A 269 2.10 -7.75 11.89
C CYS A 269 2.53 -8.30 13.25
N VAL A 270 3.32 -7.51 13.99
CA VAL A 270 3.66 -7.80 15.38
C VAL A 270 3.25 -6.60 16.22
N HIS A 271 2.51 -6.86 17.30
CA HIS A 271 2.09 -5.84 18.24
C HIS A 271 3.29 -5.00 18.71
N LYS A 272 3.13 -3.67 18.77
CA LYS A 272 4.24 -2.71 19.00
C LYS A 272 5.12 -3.06 20.20
N LYS A 273 4.50 -3.48 21.31
CA LYS A 273 5.20 -3.88 22.56
C LYS A 273 6.09 -5.12 22.42
N LEU A 274 5.91 -5.94 21.39
CA LEU A 274 6.67 -7.17 21.13
C LEU A 274 7.67 -7.03 19.97
N ARG A 275 7.77 -5.84 19.36
CA ARG A 275 8.75 -5.56 18.30
C ARG A 275 10.18 -5.66 18.84
N SER A 276 11.13 -5.94 17.95
CA SER A 276 12.55 -6.16 18.29
C SER A 276 12.85 -7.37 19.19
N LYS A 277 11.86 -8.26 19.42
CA LYS A 277 12.02 -9.54 20.14
C LYS A 277 12.21 -10.75 19.23
N ARG A 278 12.49 -10.51 17.93
CA ARG A 278 12.69 -11.55 16.90
C ARG A 278 11.50 -12.51 16.70
N LEU A 279 10.27 -12.04 16.95
CA LEU A 279 9.05 -12.82 16.68
C LEU A 279 8.76 -12.98 15.18
N ALA A 280 9.04 -11.95 14.36
CA ALA A 280 8.81 -12.00 12.92
C ALA A 280 9.54 -13.15 12.20
N PRO A 281 10.85 -13.41 12.44
CA PRO A 281 11.51 -14.62 11.95
C PRO A 281 10.81 -15.94 12.30
N VAL A 282 10.20 -16.03 13.49
CA VAL A 282 9.49 -17.24 13.93
C VAL A 282 8.15 -17.39 13.20
N LEU A 283 7.42 -16.29 13.01
CA LEU A 283 6.20 -16.25 12.18
C LEU A 283 6.49 -16.69 10.74
N ILE A 284 7.55 -16.15 10.13
CA ILE A 284 7.96 -16.50 8.76
C ILE A 284 8.26 -17.99 8.68
N LYS A 285 9.06 -18.54 9.62
CA LYS A 285 9.34 -19.99 9.64
C LYS A 285 8.09 -20.84 9.76
N GLU A 286 7.11 -20.44 10.57
CA GLU A 286 5.88 -21.20 10.73
C GLU A 286 4.99 -21.14 9.49
N VAL A 287 4.81 -19.98 8.84
CA VAL A 287 4.03 -19.90 7.59
C VAL A 287 4.73 -20.65 6.45
N THR A 288 6.05 -20.56 6.35
CA THR A 288 6.84 -21.35 5.39
C THR A 288 6.62 -22.85 5.62
N ARG A 289 6.64 -23.31 6.88
CA ARG A 289 6.36 -24.72 7.22
C ARG A 289 4.96 -25.14 6.76
N GLN A 290 3.94 -24.32 6.99
CA GLN A 290 2.58 -24.62 6.55
C GLN A 290 2.42 -24.63 5.03
N CYS A 291 3.15 -23.76 4.32
CA CYS A 291 3.18 -23.78 2.85
C CYS A 291 3.86 -25.06 2.32
N HIS A 292 5.03 -25.41 2.89
CA HIS A 292 5.77 -26.62 2.52
C HIS A 292 4.97 -27.89 2.79
N LEU A 293 4.18 -27.95 3.88
CA LEU A 293 3.28 -29.07 4.16
C LEU A 293 2.18 -29.27 3.12
N LYS A 294 1.82 -28.22 2.36
CA LYS A 294 0.90 -28.29 1.21
C LYS A 294 1.64 -28.52 -0.12
N GLY A 295 2.96 -28.70 -0.09
CA GLY A 295 3.80 -28.93 -1.27
C GLY A 295 4.19 -27.66 -2.03
N ILE A 296 3.99 -26.47 -1.45
CA ILE A 296 4.29 -25.18 -2.09
C ILE A 296 5.54 -24.60 -1.43
N PHE A 297 6.60 -24.42 -2.22
CA PHE A 297 7.95 -24.07 -1.72
C PHE A 297 8.43 -22.69 -2.15
N GLN A 298 7.68 -22.00 -2.99
CA GLN A 298 7.97 -20.65 -3.47
C GLN A 298 6.97 -19.67 -2.90
N ALA A 299 7.39 -18.42 -2.74
CA ALA A 299 6.49 -17.35 -2.32
C ALA A 299 6.79 -16.03 -3.04
N ILE A 300 5.79 -15.17 -3.14
CA ILE A 300 5.95 -13.76 -3.48
C ILE A 300 5.59 -12.92 -2.26
N TYR A 301 6.37 -11.87 -2.01
CA TYR A 301 6.08 -10.91 -0.95
C TYR A 301 6.64 -9.54 -1.31
N THR A 302 6.09 -8.51 -0.69
CA THR A 302 6.56 -7.13 -0.86
C THR A 302 6.87 -6.45 0.46
N ALA A 303 7.81 -5.51 0.43
CA ALA A 303 8.11 -4.68 1.59
C ALA A 303 8.58 -3.28 1.17
N GLY A 304 8.22 -2.26 1.96
CA GLY A 304 8.77 -0.90 1.82
C GLY A 304 10.23 -0.80 2.29
N ILE A 305 10.63 -1.68 3.21
CA ILE A 305 12.03 -1.84 3.60
C ILE A 305 12.79 -2.69 2.57
N VAL A 306 14.10 -2.47 2.50
CA VAL A 306 15.01 -3.24 1.64
C VAL A 306 15.51 -4.48 2.37
N LEU A 307 15.32 -5.66 1.77
CA LEU A 307 15.76 -6.98 2.25
C LEU A 307 16.64 -7.65 1.18
N PRO A 308 17.52 -8.61 1.51
CA PRO A 308 18.24 -9.39 0.50
C PRO A 308 17.26 -10.34 -0.24
N THR A 309 17.15 -10.33 -1.57
CA THR A 309 17.48 -9.25 -2.52
C THR A 309 16.25 -9.02 -3.41
N PRO A 310 15.81 -7.77 -3.64
CA PRO A 310 14.59 -7.53 -4.41
C PRO A 310 14.77 -7.93 -5.88
N VAL A 311 13.73 -8.54 -6.46
CA VAL A 311 13.68 -8.85 -7.90
C VAL A 311 13.22 -7.64 -8.71
N SER A 312 12.49 -6.71 -8.09
CA SER A 312 12.11 -5.44 -8.69
C SER A 312 11.71 -4.42 -7.62
N THR A 313 11.66 -3.15 -7.99
CA THR A 313 11.21 -2.06 -7.13
C THR A 313 10.29 -1.15 -7.93
N CYS A 314 9.08 -0.89 -7.42
CA CYS A 314 8.13 0.06 -7.99
C CYS A 314 7.95 1.28 -7.07
N ARG A 315 7.50 2.41 -7.60
CA ARG A 315 7.22 3.63 -6.85
C ARG A 315 5.74 3.91 -6.76
N TYR A 316 5.28 4.35 -5.59
CA TYR A 316 3.91 4.86 -5.40
C TYR A 316 3.73 6.22 -6.03
N PHE A 317 2.55 6.43 -6.61
CA PHE A 317 2.12 7.66 -7.25
C PHE A 317 0.71 7.99 -6.77
N HIS A 318 0.42 9.29 -6.63
CA HIS A 318 -0.82 9.78 -6.03
C HIS A 318 -1.51 10.80 -6.93
N ARG A 319 -2.81 10.60 -7.17
CA ARG A 319 -3.68 11.53 -7.89
C ARG A 319 -4.70 12.13 -6.92
N SER A 320 -4.58 13.42 -6.67
CA SER A 320 -5.44 14.14 -5.70
C SER A 320 -6.87 14.36 -6.20
N LEU A 321 -7.87 13.75 -5.57
CA LEU A 321 -9.29 13.95 -5.92
C LEU A 321 -9.88 15.09 -5.07
N ASN A 322 -9.76 14.97 -3.74
CA ASN A 322 -10.26 15.94 -2.78
C ASN A 322 -9.15 16.89 -2.28
N VAL A 323 -8.68 17.77 -3.18
CA VAL A 323 -7.57 18.70 -2.90
C VAL A 323 -7.74 19.48 -1.59
N PRO A 324 -8.92 20.07 -1.26
CA PRO A 324 -9.08 20.81 -0.01
C PRO A 324 -8.79 19.94 1.23
N LYS A 325 -9.36 18.73 1.28
CA LYS A 325 -9.14 17.81 2.41
C LYS A 325 -7.68 17.35 2.46
N LEU A 326 -7.09 16.96 1.33
CA LEU A 326 -5.71 16.48 1.28
C LEU A 326 -4.69 17.53 1.75
N VAL A 327 -4.95 18.82 1.47
CA VAL A 327 -4.12 19.92 1.98
C VAL A 327 -4.34 20.14 3.48
N ASP A 328 -5.60 20.12 3.94
CA ASP A 328 -5.96 20.31 5.35
C ASP A 328 -5.29 19.26 6.25
N VAL A 329 -5.37 18.00 5.84
CA VAL A 329 -4.79 16.86 6.59
C VAL A 329 -3.29 16.68 6.32
N LYS A 330 -2.66 17.59 5.57
CA LYS A 330 -1.22 17.59 5.23
C LYS A 330 -0.74 16.35 4.47
N PHE A 331 -1.63 15.70 3.73
CA PHE A 331 -1.25 14.64 2.80
C PHE A 331 -0.47 15.22 1.60
N THR A 332 -0.83 16.42 1.16
CA THR A 332 -0.11 17.18 0.13
C THR A 332 -0.05 18.66 0.50
N TYR A 333 0.86 19.40 -0.14
CA TYR A 333 0.99 20.84 0.04
C TYR A 333 0.66 21.61 -1.24
N VAL A 334 0.25 22.86 -1.09
CA VAL A 334 0.11 23.78 -2.21
C VAL A 334 1.51 24.28 -2.62
N PRO A 335 1.95 24.07 -3.87
CA PRO A 335 3.22 24.62 -4.34
C PRO A 335 3.28 26.14 -4.18
N ARG A 336 4.46 26.68 -3.86
CA ARG A 336 4.66 28.14 -3.66
C ARG A 336 4.27 28.99 -4.87
N SER A 337 4.31 28.40 -6.07
CA SER A 337 3.97 29.04 -7.34
C SER A 337 2.47 29.11 -7.64
N MET A 338 1.60 28.59 -6.76
CA MET A 338 0.16 28.56 -6.99
C MET A 338 -0.68 28.77 -5.73
N THR A 339 -1.94 29.12 -5.92
CA THR A 339 -2.94 29.20 -4.85
C THR A 339 -3.72 27.88 -4.73
N LEU A 340 -4.34 27.64 -3.57
CA LEU A 340 -5.21 26.47 -3.35
C LEU A 340 -6.34 26.40 -4.40
N ALA A 341 -6.98 27.54 -4.71
CA ALA A 341 -8.02 27.61 -5.74
C ALA A 341 -7.52 27.21 -7.14
N ARG A 342 -6.28 27.57 -7.49
CA ARG A 342 -5.65 27.16 -8.75
C ARG A 342 -5.37 25.64 -8.74
N MET A 343 -4.95 25.09 -7.61
CA MET A 343 -4.68 23.65 -7.45
C MET A 343 -5.97 22.83 -7.58
N ILE A 344 -7.06 23.26 -6.94
CA ILE A 344 -8.40 22.67 -7.09
C ILE A 344 -8.81 22.65 -8.56
N ARG A 345 -8.64 23.78 -9.27
CA ARG A 345 -8.97 23.87 -10.70
C ARG A 345 -8.12 22.95 -11.57
N GLN A 346 -6.82 22.81 -11.26
CA GLN A 346 -5.90 21.94 -12.00
C GLN A 346 -6.29 20.47 -11.91
N PHE A 347 -6.80 20.03 -10.75
CA PHE A 347 -7.17 18.64 -10.50
C PHE A 347 -8.64 18.32 -10.73
N LYS A 348 -9.47 19.32 -11.05
CA LYS A 348 -10.89 19.15 -11.37
C LYS A 348 -11.09 18.11 -12.48
N LEU A 349 -12.03 17.21 -12.25
CA LEU A 349 -12.40 16.13 -13.16
C LEU A 349 -13.73 16.44 -13.90
N PRO A 350 -13.97 15.81 -15.06
CA PRO A 350 -15.29 15.79 -15.69
C PRO A 350 -16.35 15.16 -14.77
N SER A 351 -17.62 15.50 -14.98
CA SER A 351 -18.74 14.95 -14.20
C SER A 351 -19.12 13.52 -14.57
N SER A 352 -18.74 13.05 -15.75
CA SER A 352 -19.06 11.72 -16.27
C SER A 352 -17.87 11.11 -17.01
N PRO A 353 -17.69 9.78 -16.94
CA PRO A 353 -16.65 9.08 -17.68
C PRO A 353 -16.81 9.27 -19.20
N HIS A 354 -15.69 9.43 -19.90
CA HIS A 354 -15.66 9.62 -21.35
C HIS A 354 -16.16 8.39 -22.12
N LEU A 355 -15.72 7.20 -21.69
CA LEU A 355 -16.01 5.91 -22.30
C LEU A 355 -17.44 5.43 -22.01
N SER A 356 -18.23 6.12 -21.20
CA SER A 356 -19.67 5.80 -21.03
C SER A 356 -20.44 5.84 -22.36
N ARG A 357 -20.02 6.71 -23.30
CA ARG A 357 -20.59 6.77 -24.65
C ARG A 357 -20.15 5.60 -25.55
N SER A 358 -19.12 4.88 -25.14
CA SER A 358 -18.52 3.76 -25.87
C SER A 358 -18.75 2.42 -25.15
N GLY A 359 -19.67 2.39 -24.19
CA GLY A 359 -20.09 1.16 -23.50
C GLY A 359 -19.39 0.86 -22.18
N LEU A 360 -18.78 1.85 -21.51
CA LEU A 360 -18.29 1.68 -20.15
C LEU A 360 -19.45 1.37 -19.19
N ARG A 361 -19.37 0.23 -18.51
CA ARG A 361 -20.31 -0.21 -17.48
C ARG A 361 -19.61 -1.04 -16.41
N GLU A 362 -20.28 -1.28 -15.29
CA GLU A 362 -19.75 -2.22 -14.29
C GLU A 362 -19.61 -3.63 -14.88
N MET A 363 -18.60 -4.35 -14.43
CA MET A 363 -18.43 -5.76 -14.75
C MET A 363 -19.58 -6.58 -14.13
N GLU A 364 -20.08 -7.55 -14.89
CA GLU A 364 -21.11 -8.49 -14.47
C GLU A 364 -20.61 -9.94 -14.55
N GLU A 365 -21.37 -10.86 -13.97
CA GLU A 365 -21.07 -12.30 -13.98
C GLU A 365 -20.85 -12.85 -15.40
N ARG A 366 -21.64 -12.39 -16.38
CA ARG A 366 -21.53 -12.79 -17.78
C ARG A 366 -20.22 -12.38 -18.46
N ASP A 367 -19.49 -11.43 -17.87
CA ASP A 367 -18.26 -10.90 -18.45
C ASP A 367 -17.01 -11.66 -17.98
N VAL A 368 -17.10 -12.48 -16.92
CA VAL A 368 -15.96 -13.13 -16.26
C VAL A 368 -15.03 -13.82 -17.26
N VAL A 369 -15.58 -14.65 -18.15
CA VAL A 369 -14.78 -15.38 -19.15
C VAL A 369 -14.08 -14.42 -20.12
N LYS A 370 -14.80 -13.42 -20.64
CA LYS A 370 -14.23 -12.45 -21.59
C LYS A 370 -13.15 -11.57 -20.94
N VAL A 371 -13.34 -11.21 -19.66
CA VAL A 371 -12.37 -10.46 -18.87
C VAL A 371 -11.15 -11.32 -18.56
N ALA A 372 -11.32 -12.59 -18.22
CA ALA A 372 -10.23 -13.53 -18.01
C ALA A 372 -9.36 -13.68 -19.27
N ASP A 373 -9.99 -13.88 -20.44
CA ASP A 373 -9.28 -13.99 -21.71
C ASP A 373 -8.48 -12.72 -22.04
N LEU A 374 -9.11 -11.55 -21.87
CA LEU A 374 -8.46 -10.26 -22.11
C LEU A 374 -7.31 -10.02 -21.13
N PHE A 375 -7.52 -10.31 -19.84
CA PHE A 375 -6.52 -10.21 -18.79
C PHE A 375 -5.31 -11.09 -19.09
N THR A 376 -5.51 -12.39 -19.29
CA THR A 376 -4.45 -13.36 -19.58
C THR A 376 -3.65 -12.97 -20.81
N LYS A 377 -4.33 -12.51 -21.88
CA LYS A 377 -3.65 -12.05 -23.09
C LYS A 377 -2.84 -10.77 -22.86
N TYR A 378 -3.36 -9.82 -22.08
CA TYR A 378 -2.66 -8.57 -21.76
C TYR A 378 -1.47 -8.81 -20.81
N MET A 379 -1.61 -9.71 -19.84
CA MET A 379 -0.55 -10.07 -18.88
C MET A 379 0.71 -10.64 -19.55
N LYS A 380 0.62 -11.21 -20.76
CA LYS A 380 1.80 -11.70 -21.51
C LYS A 380 2.84 -10.61 -21.79
N ARG A 381 2.47 -9.34 -21.68
CA ARG A 381 3.37 -8.19 -21.85
C ARG A 381 4.36 -8.05 -20.67
N PHE A 382 4.07 -8.66 -19.52
CA PHE A 382 4.85 -8.51 -18.29
C PHE A 382 5.61 -9.78 -17.90
N ASP A 383 6.73 -9.63 -17.19
CA ASP A 383 7.58 -10.77 -16.83
C ASP A 383 7.03 -11.55 -15.64
N MET A 384 6.68 -10.86 -14.55
CA MET A 384 6.09 -11.48 -13.36
C MET A 384 4.60 -11.16 -13.27
N VAL A 385 3.73 -12.16 -13.42
CA VAL A 385 2.26 -11.99 -13.42
C VAL A 385 1.56 -13.13 -12.67
N PRO A 386 0.37 -12.88 -12.12
CA PRO A 386 -0.51 -13.98 -11.73
C PRO A 386 -1.13 -14.64 -12.97
N GLU A 387 -1.18 -15.96 -12.99
CA GLU A 387 -2.01 -16.74 -13.92
C GLU A 387 -3.31 -17.07 -13.17
N MET A 388 -4.42 -16.45 -13.59
CA MET A 388 -5.70 -16.59 -12.89
C MET A 388 -6.66 -17.51 -13.66
N THR A 389 -7.27 -18.43 -12.95
CA THR A 389 -8.46 -19.18 -13.38
C THR A 389 -9.69 -18.27 -13.45
N HIS A 390 -10.78 -18.74 -14.07
CA HIS A 390 -12.04 -17.99 -14.11
C HIS A 390 -12.61 -17.72 -12.70
N ASP A 391 -12.46 -18.66 -11.77
CA ASP A 391 -12.93 -18.50 -10.40
C ASP A 391 -12.11 -17.44 -9.64
N GLU A 392 -10.80 -17.40 -9.87
CA GLU A 392 -9.93 -16.35 -9.31
C GLU A 392 -10.26 -14.99 -9.93
N VAL A 393 -10.43 -14.89 -11.25
CA VAL A 393 -10.88 -13.65 -11.92
C VAL A 393 -12.23 -13.17 -11.36
N ARG A 394 -13.19 -14.09 -11.20
CA ARG A 394 -14.49 -13.80 -10.60
C ARG A 394 -14.33 -13.26 -9.17
N HIS A 395 -13.52 -13.91 -8.34
CA HIS A 395 -13.28 -13.47 -6.97
C HIS A 395 -12.60 -12.09 -6.93
N GLN A 396 -11.47 -11.94 -7.62
CA GLN A 396 -10.68 -10.72 -7.60
C GLN A 396 -11.45 -9.50 -8.11
N PHE A 397 -12.34 -9.68 -9.08
CA PHE A 397 -13.00 -8.56 -9.75
C PHE A 397 -14.49 -8.37 -9.43
N LEU A 398 -15.17 -9.37 -8.87
CA LEU A 398 -16.60 -9.28 -8.58
C LEU A 398 -16.98 -9.57 -7.12
N SER A 399 -16.29 -10.45 -6.39
CA SER A 399 -16.79 -10.88 -5.07
C SER A 399 -16.79 -9.74 -4.04
N GLY A 400 -15.83 -8.81 -4.15
CA GLY A 400 -15.75 -7.61 -3.32
C GLY A 400 -16.64 -6.44 -3.73
N ARG A 401 -17.61 -6.61 -4.65
CA ARG A 401 -18.40 -5.49 -5.23
C ARG A 401 -19.41 -4.83 -4.27
N GLY A 402 -19.51 -5.35 -3.04
CA GLY A 402 -20.50 -4.97 -2.03
C GLY A 402 -21.92 -5.46 -2.33
N LYS A 403 -22.84 -5.19 -1.40
CA LYS A 403 -24.24 -5.66 -1.44
C LYS A 403 -25.23 -4.48 -1.51
N GLY A 404 -26.41 -4.76 -2.04
CA GLY A 404 -27.50 -3.78 -2.12
C GLY A 404 -27.34 -2.72 -3.20
N GLU A 405 -28.14 -1.67 -3.08
CA GLU A 405 -28.10 -0.51 -3.98
C GLU A 405 -26.93 0.41 -3.64
N LYS A 406 -26.53 1.23 -4.60
CA LYS A 406 -25.52 2.26 -4.36
C LYS A 406 -26.14 3.38 -3.54
N ASP A 407 -25.50 3.74 -2.44
CA ASP A 407 -25.88 4.91 -1.65
C ASP A 407 -25.85 6.17 -2.53
N PRO A 408 -26.92 7.00 -2.57
CA PRO A 408 -26.99 8.15 -3.46
C PRO A 408 -25.90 9.21 -3.22
N ALA A 409 -25.39 9.33 -2.00
CA ALA A 409 -24.41 10.34 -1.62
C ALA A 409 -22.98 9.92 -1.95
N THR A 410 -22.65 8.65 -1.71
CA THR A 410 -21.30 8.09 -1.84
C THR A 410 -21.12 7.26 -3.10
N ARG A 411 -22.20 6.82 -3.76
CA ARG A 411 -22.21 5.89 -4.89
C ARG A 411 -21.53 4.53 -4.62
N ARG A 412 -21.45 4.14 -3.35
CA ARG A 412 -20.88 2.85 -2.91
C ARG A 412 -21.98 1.90 -2.46
N ARG A 413 -21.71 0.60 -2.57
CA ARG A 413 -22.52 -0.45 -1.93
C ARG A 413 -22.02 -0.72 -0.51
N GLU A 414 -22.88 -1.29 0.32
CA GLU A 414 -22.48 -1.77 1.65
C GLU A 414 -21.40 -2.85 1.51
N GLY A 415 -20.31 -2.72 2.27
CA GLY A 415 -19.18 -3.66 2.25
C GLY A 415 -18.42 -3.70 0.91
N GLN A 416 -18.47 -2.64 0.11
CA GLN A 416 -17.76 -2.60 -1.17
C GLN A 416 -16.24 -2.43 -0.99
N VAL A 417 -15.49 -3.37 -1.54
CA VAL A 417 -14.02 -3.42 -1.52
C VAL A 417 -13.42 -3.11 -2.89
N ILE A 418 -14.03 -3.62 -3.98
CA ILE A 418 -13.53 -3.50 -5.36
C ILE A 418 -14.55 -2.77 -6.26
N TRP A 419 -14.01 -2.00 -7.21
CA TRP A 419 -14.72 -1.41 -8.34
C TRP A 419 -14.11 -1.98 -9.60
N THR A 420 -14.91 -2.71 -10.39
CA THR A 420 -14.47 -3.21 -11.69
C THR A 420 -15.43 -2.79 -12.78
N TYR A 421 -14.89 -2.22 -13.85
CA TYR A 421 -15.63 -1.75 -15.01
C TYR A 421 -15.06 -2.37 -16.29
N VAL A 422 -15.94 -2.61 -17.24
CA VAL A 422 -15.63 -3.10 -18.58
C VAL A 422 -16.11 -2.09 -19.62
N VAL A 423 -15.46 -2.06 -20.77
CA VAL A 423 -15.95 -1.37 -21.97
C VAL A 423 -16.47 -2.43 -22.93
N GLU A 424 -17.79 -2.44 -23.12
CA GLU A 424 -18.45 -3.32 -24.08
C GLU A 424 -18.75 -2.56 -25.36
N ASN A 425 -18.17 -2.99 -26.48
CA ASN A 425 -18.46 -2.39 -27.77
C ASN A 425 -19.98 -2.47 -28.08
N PRO A 426 -20.68 -1.34 -28.30
CA PRO A 426 -22.14 -1.32 -28.42
C PRO A 426 -22.71 -2.09 -29.61
N GLU A 427 -21.92 -2.33 -30.65
CA GLU A 427 -22.36 -3.00 -31.88
C GLU A 427 -22.05 -4.50 -31.84
N THR A 428 -20.86 -4.87 -31.36
CA THR A 428 -20.36 -6.26 -31.39
C THR A 428 -20.54 -7.00 -30.07
N HIS A 429 -20.88 -6.29 -28.97
CA HIS A 429 -20.99 -6.85 -27.62
C HIS A 429 -19.70 -7.52 -27.11
N LYS A 430 -18.56 -7.16 -27.72
CA LYS A 430 -17.23 -7.60 -27.31
C LYS A 430 -16.72 -6.72 -26.17
N ILE A 431 -16.17 -7.34 -25.12
CA ILE A 431 -15.42 -6.62 -24.09
C ILE A 431 -14.05 -6.26 -24.67
N THR A 432 -13.77 -4.97 -24.78
CA THR A 432 -12.52 -4.45 -25.35
C THR A 432 -11.53 -4.01 -24.28
N ASP A 433 -12.02 -3.61 -23.12
CA ASP A 433 -11.20 -3.08 -22.03
C ASP A 433 -11.82 -3.43 -20.68
N PHE A 434 -10.99 -3.45 -19.65
CA PHE A 434 -11.45 -3.37 -18.27
C PHE A 434 -10.44 -2.65 -17.39
N PHE A 435 -10.92 -2.10 -16.28
CA PHE A 435 -10.08 -1.64 -15.18
C PHE A 435 -10.72 -2.00 -13.85
N SER A 436 -9.88 -2.14 -12.82
CA SER A 436 -10.31 -2.28 -11.44
C SER A 436 -9.48 -1.44 -10.48
N PHE A 437 -10.08 -1.08 -9.36
CA PHE A 437 -9.41 -0.46 -8.22
C PHE A 437 -10.11 -0.86 -6.93
N TYR A 438 -9.36 -0.92 -5.81
CA TYR A 438 -9.89 -1.27 -4.50
C TYR A 438 -9.79 -0.10 -3.51
N THR A 439 -10.56 -0.18 -2.43
CA THR A 439 -10.47 0.75 -1.29
C THR A 439 -9.47 0.25 -0.26
N LEU A 440 -8.61 1.14 0.22
CA LEU A 440 -7.84 0.92 1.43
C LEU A 440 -7.72 2.26 2.16
N PRO A 441 -8.66 2.57 3.06
CA PRO A 441 -8.65 3.85 3.74
C PRO A 441 -7.55 3.89 4.81
N SER A 442 -7.17 5.11 5.20
CA SER A 442 -6.22 5.35 6.28
C SER A 442 -6.85 6.18 7.39
N THR A 443 -6.69 5.75 8.64
CA THR A 443 -7.02 6.57 9.80
C THR A 443 -6.09 7.80 9.84
N ILE A 444 -6.70 8.97 10.03
CA ILE A 444 -5.99 10.25 10.18
C ILE A 444 -5.80 10.49 11.68
N MET A 445 -4.55 10.54 12.11
CA MET A 445 -4.20 10.74 13.51
C MET A 445 -4.20 12.22 13.89
N ASN A 446 -4.69 12.55 15.09
CA ASN A 446 -4.56 13.88 15.70
C ASN A 446 -5.14 15.06 14.87
N HIS A 447 -6.25 14.85 14.15
CA HIS A 447 -6.93 15.89 13.38
C HIS A 447 -8.36 16.11 13.87
N GLN A 448 -8.76 17.37 14.12
CA GLN A 448 -10.04 17.69 14.78
C GLN A 448 -11.29 17.40 13.92
N LYS A 449 -11.17 17.55 12.59
CA LYS A 449 -12.30 17.47 11.66
C LYS A 449 -12.38 16.18 10.83
N HIS A 450 -11.24 15.54 10.61
CA HIS A 450 -11.09 14.47 9.62
C HIS A 450 -10.46 13.26 10.30
N HIS A 451 -11.15 12.13 10.28
CA HIS A 451 -10.68 10.90 10.94
C HIS A 451 -10.27 9.82 9.95
N LEU A 452 -10.70 9.93 8.70
CA LEU A 452 -10.49 8.94 7.66
C LEU A 452 -10.04 9.62 6.37
N LEU A 453 -9.02 9.07 5.74
CA LEU A 453 -8.58 9.37 4.39
C LEU A 453 -9.05 8.23 3.49
N GLU A 454 -9.96 8.53 2.57
CA GLU A 454 -10.49 7.55 1.61
C GLU A 454 -9.52 7.43 0.44
N ALA A 455 -8.80 6.31 0.35
CA ALA A 455 -7.83 6.07 -0.72
C ALA A 455 -8.26 4.89 -1.61
N ALA A 456 -8.28 5.14 -2.92
CA ALA A 456 -8.44 4.12 -3.94
C ALA A 456 -7.06 3.69 -4.44
N TYR A 457 -6.89 2.40 -4.73
CA TYR A 457 -5.66 1.84 -5.28
C TYR A 457 -5.97 1.17 -6.61
N LEU A 458 -5.35 1.65 -7.68
CA LEU A 458 -5.45 1.02 -8.99
C LEU A 458 -4.98 -0.44 -8.90
N PHE A 459 -5.81 -1.36 -9.37
CA PHE A 459 -5.54 -2.79 -9.31
C PHE A 459 -5.15 -3.30 -10.69
N TYR A 460 -5.95 -4.15 -11.32
CA TYR A 460 -5.65 -4.68 -12.65
C TYR A 460 -6.43 -3.95 -13.75
N TYR A 461 -5.85 -3.88 -14.93
CA TYR A 461 -6.50 -3.36 -16.13
C TYR A 461 -5.96 -4.05 -17.37
N ALA A 462 -6.74 -4.03 -18.44
CA ALA A 462 -6.33 -4.51 -19.76
C ALA A 462 -7.10 -3.83 -20.88
N THR A 463 -6.51 -3.81 -22.07
CA THR A 463 -7.13 -3.28 -23.28
C THR A 463 -6.71 -4.09 -24.50
N ASP A 464 -7.63 -4.37 -25.40
CA ASP A 464 -7.34 -5.09 -26.64
C ASP A 464 -6.61 -4.23 -27.69
N VAL A 465 -6.54 -2.91 -27.47
CA VAL A 465 -5.68 -1.99 -28.22
C VAL A 465 -4.21 -2.40 -28.13
N ALA A 466 -3.80 -3.02 -27.03
CA ALA A 466 -2.43 -3.51 -26.85
C ALA A 466 -2.04 -4.65 -27.81
N PHE A 467 -3.00 -5.20 -28.55
CA PHE A 467 -2.78 -6.25 -29.54
C PHE A 467 -2.83 -5.74 -30.99
N GLN A 468 -3.07 -4.44 -31.18
CA GLN A 468 -3.01 -3.83 -32.50
C GLN A 468 -1.56 -3.61 -32.91
N GLU A 469 -1.28 -3.73 -34.20
CA GLU A 469 0.05 -3.50 -34.75
C GLU A 469 0.53 -2.08 -34.44
N ASP A 470 1.79 -1.97 -34.03
CA ASP A 470 2.46 -0.71 -33.66
C ASP A 470 1.76 0.14 -32.58
N ALA A 471 0.83 -0.43 -31.80
CA ALA A 471 0.04 0.33 -30.81
C ALA A 471 0.91 1.08 -29.78
N ASP A 472 2.06 0.50 -29.43
CA ASP A 472 3.08 1.13 -28.60
C ASP A 472 3.77 2.29 -29.35
N ALA A 473 4.33 2.00 -30.52
CA ALA A 473 5.15 2.93 -31.30
C ALA A 473 4.38 4.16 -31.79
N ASN A 474 3.12 4.00 -32.19
CA ASN A 474 2.26 5.08 -32.68
C ASN A 474 1.47 5.80 -31.54
N GLY A 475 1.71 5.40 -30.29
CA GLY A 475 1.10 5.97 -29.09
C GLY A 475 -0.39 5.67 -28.92
N LEU A 476 -0.96 4.73 -29.68
CA LEU A 476 -2.37 4.34 -29.56
C LEU A 476 -2.65 3.71 -28.18
N LEU A 477 -1.78 2.81 -27.72
CA LEU A 477 -1.92 2.19 -26.40
C LEU A 477 -1.84 3.24 -25.29
N LYS A 478 -0.87 4.17 -25.37
CA LYS A 478 -0.75 5.29 -24.43
C LYS A 478 -2.04 6.11 -24.36
N ARG A 479 -2.61 6.50 -25.51
CA ARG A 479 -3.88 7.24 -25.57
C ARG A 479 -5.02 6.44 -24.95
N ARG A 480 -5.14 5.14 -25.27
CA ARG A 480 -6.21 4.29 -24.75
C ARG A 480 -6.12 4.12 -23.23
N LEU A 481 -4.93 3.84 -22.69
CA LEU A 481 -4.74 3.70 -21.25
C LEU A 481 -4.99 5.02 -20.50
N ARG A 482 -4.59 6.15 -21.07
CA ARG A 482 -4.91 7.47 -20.52
C ARG A 482 -6.42 7.68 -20.41
N ASP A 483 -7.18 7.31 -21.43
CA ASP A 483 -8.64 7.45 -21.41
C ASP A 483 -9.28 6.45 -20.42
N LEU A 484 -8.81 5.19 -20.40
CA LEU A 484 -9.30 4.14 -19.53
C LEU A 484 -9.08 4.46 -18.03
N ILE A 485 -7.85 4.82 -17.67
CA ILE A 485 -7.50 5.15 -16.28
C ILE A 485 -8.02 6.54 -15.90
N GLY A 486 -8.12 7.47 -16.86
CA GLY A 486 -8.81 8.74 -16.68
C GLY A 486 -10.26 8.55 -16.21
N ASP A 487 -10.97 7.59 -16.80
CA ASP A 487 -12.32 7.23 -16.39
C ASP A 487 -12.36 6.50 -15.03
N ALA A 488 -11.38 5.65 -14.72
CA ALA A 488 -11.26 5.05 -13.39
C ALA A 488 -11.15 6.10 -12.28
N ILE A 489 -10.36 7.16 -12.52
CA ILE A 489 -10.20 8.29 -11.60
C ILE A 489 -11.53 9.06 -11.43
N ILE A 490 -12.30 9.24 -12.51
CA ILE A 490 -13.63 9.87 -12.44
C ILE A 490 -14.59 9.00 -11.61
N VAL A 491 -14.60 7.68 -11.83
CA VAL A 491 -15.42 6.74 -11.05
C VAL A 491 -15.03 6.80 -9.56
N ALA A 492 -13.75 6.88 -9.23
CA ALA A 492 -13.29 7.01 -7.85
C ALA A 492 -13.71 8.34 -7.21
N ASP A 493 -13.61 9.47 -7.92
CA ASP A 493 -14.09 10.78 -7.45
C ASP A 493 -15.60 10.77 -7.19
N GLN A 494 -16.37 10.17 -8.10
CA GLN A 494 -17.80 9.95 -7.92
C GLN A 494 -18.12 9.07 -6.71
N ALA A 495 -17.25 8.10 -6.43
CA ALA A 495 -17.30 7.24 -5.24
C ALA A 495 -16.70 7.90 -3.98
N LYS A 496 -16.47 9.23 -3.99
CA LYS A 496 -16.02 10.03 -2.84
C LYS A 496 -14.66 9.63 -2.26
N PHE A 497 -13.77 9.06 -3.08
CA PHE A 497 -12.38 8.92 -2.68
C PHE A 497 -11.68 10.28 -2.63
N ASP A 498 -10.71 10.42 -1.73
CA ASP A 498 -9.91 11.63 -1.57
C ASP A 498 -8.65 11.60 -2.44
N VAL A 499 -8.08 10.42 -2.63
CA VAL A 499 -6.87 10.19 -3.42
C VAL A 499 -6.96 8.87 -4.18
N PHE A 500 -6.37 8.84 -5.38
CA PHE A 500 -6.25 7.65 -6.21
C PHE A 500 -4.77 7.29 -6.37
N ASN A 501 -4.39 6.12 -5.92
CA ASN A 501 -3.02 5.63 -5.86
C ASN A 501 -2.74 4.67 -7.02
N ALA A 502 -1.52 4.71 -7.53
CA ALA A 502 -1.00 3.75 -8.51
C ALA A 502 0.47 3.46 -8.23
N LEU A 503 0.97 2.35 -8.77
CA LEU A 503 2.39 1.98 -8.73
C LEU A 503 2.99 2.07 -10.14
N THR A 504 4.31 2.22 -10.23
CA THR A 504 5.05 2.11 -11.51
C THR A 504 5.21 0.65 -11.96
N LEU A 505 4.11 -0.09 -12.01
CA LEU A 505 4.01 -1.46 -12.51
C LEU A 505 3.15 -1.47 -13.78
N MET A 506 3.19 -2.57 -14.54
CA MET A 506 2.49 -2.72 -15.81
C MET A 506 2.81 -1.56 -16.78
N ASP A 507 1.82 -1.07 -17.52
CA ASP A 507 1.96 0.04 -18.46
C ASP A 507 1.68 1.42 -17.82
N SER A 508 1.80 1.52 -16.49
CA SER A 508 1.41 2.74 -15.76
C SER A 508 2.18 3.99 -16.19
N ALA A 509 3.45 3.81 -16.60
CA ALA A 509 4.31 4.88 -17.10
C ALA A 509 3.66 5.66 -18.26
N TYR A 510 2.74 5.05 -19.02
CA TYR A 510 2.09 5.70 -20.16
C TYR A 510 1.12 6.82 -19.76
N TYR A 511 0.52 6.79 -18.57
CA TYR A 511 -0.52 7.74 -18.20
C TYR A 511 -0.24 8.53 -16.92
N LEU A 512 0.70 8.11 -16.07
CA LEU A 512 0.92 8.74 -14.76
C LEU A 512 1.10 10.27 -14.86
N GLN A 513 2.01 10.74 -15.71
CA GLN A 513 2.24 12.18 -15.89
C GLN A 513 1.05 12.89 -16.53
N ASP A 514 0.51 12.33 -17.62
CA ASP A 514 -0.60 12.91 -18.39
C ASP A 514 -1.88 13.07 -17.53
N LEU A 515 -2.10 12.12 -16.62
CA LEU A 515 -3.23 12.12 -15.68
C LEU A 515 -2.92 12.85 -14.36
N LYS A 516 -1.76 13.50 -14.24
CA LYS A 516 -1.34 14.32 -13.09
C LYS A 516 -1.18 13.53 -11.80
N PHE A 517 -0.67 12.30 -11.89
CA PHE A 517 -0.16 11.62 -10.70
C PHE A 517 1.15 12.28 -10.26
N GLY A 518 1.24 12.66 -9.00
CA GLY A 518 2.48 13.07 -8.37
C GLY A 518 3.27 11.86 -7.87
N SER A 519 4.58 11.90 -7.97
CA SER A 519 5.44 10.86 -7.37
C SER A 519 5.33 10.92 -5.85
N GLY A 520 5.01 9.77 -5.24
CA GLY A 520 5.17 9.55 -3.82
C GLY A 520 6.63 9.28 -3.45
N ASP A 521 6.91 9.36 -2.16
CA ASP A 521 8.17 8.97 -1.52
C ASP A 521 8.29 7.45 -1.33
N GLY A 522 7.16 6.75 -1.19
CA GLY A 522 7.11 5.31 -1.01
C GLY A 522 7.60 4.51 -2.22
N LEU A 523 8.48 3.54 -1.95
CA LEU A 523 8.83 2.46 -2.87
C LEU A 523 8.29 1.13 -2.34
N LEU A 524 7.95 0.24 -3.26
CA LEU A 524 7.55 -1.12 -2.97
C LEU A 524 8.53 -2.08 -3.63
N ASN A 525 9.25 -2.83 -2.82
CA ASN A 525 10.19 -3.84 -3.29
C ASN A 525 9.47 -5.18 -3.39
N PHE A 526 9.67 -5.87 -4.51
CA PHE A 526 9.15 -7.21 -4.78
C PHE A 526 10.23 -8.25 -4.54
N TYR A 527 9.86 -9.36 -3.91
CA TYR A 527 10.75 -10.44 -3.55
C TYR A 527 10.11 -11.78 -3.92
N LEU A 528 10.96 -12.74 -4.27
CA LEU A 528 10.57 -14.13 -4.43
C LEU A 528 11.35 -14.98 -3.43
N TYR A 529 10.63 -15.78 -2.64
CA TYR A 529 11.20 -16.77 -1.75
C TYR A 529 11.46 -18.06 -2.53
N ASN A 530 12.64 -18.65 -2.34
CA ASN A 530 13.09 -19.87 -2.99
C ASN A 530 13.00 -19.85 -4.53
N TRP A 531 13.23 -18.67 -5.11
CA TRP A 531 13.30 -18.48 -6.54
C TRP A 531 14.35 -17.43 -6.89
N ARG A 532 15.18 -17.73 -7.89
CA ARG A 532 16.15 -16.81 -8.47
C ARG A 532 15.70 -16.41 -9.87
N THR A 533 15.94 -15.16 -10.23
CA THR A 533 15.66 -14.58 -11.54
C THR A 533 16.55 -13.37 -11.73
N LYS A 534 16.85 -13.02 -13.00
CA LYS A 534 17.39 -11.70 -13.32
C LYS A 534 16.46 -10.59 -12.82
N PRO A 535 16.99 -9.41 -12.46
CA PRO A 535 16.18 -8.25 -12.09
C PRO A 535 15.10 -7.96 -13.13
N LEU A 536 13.91 -7.58 -12.66
CA LEU A 536 12.75 -7.27 -13.49
C LEU A 536 12.54 -5.76 -13.53
N ALA A 537 12.13 -5.24 -14.69
CA ALA A 537 11.86 -3.82 -14.87
C ALA A 537 10.73 -3.33 -13.94
N GLY A 538 11.03 -2.31 -13.14
CA GLY A 538 10.10 -1.66 -12.21
C GLY A 538 10.13 -0.16 -12.44
N VAL A 539 10.44 0.64 -11.42
CA VAL A 539 10.64 2.09 -11.55
C VAL A 539 11.71 2.45 -12.59
N THR A 540 12.71 1.59 -12.77
CA THR A 540 13.69 1.65 -13.86
C THR A 540 13.51 0.46 -14.79
N GLY A 541 13.66 0.69 -16.09
CA GLY A 541 13.74 -0.37 -17.10
C GLY A 541 14.99 -1.23 -16.93
N THR A 542 14.99 -2.37 -17.59
CA THR A 542 16.15 -3.27 -17.77
C THR A 542 16.68 -3.14 -19.21
N ALA A 543 17.76 -3.84 -19.55
CA ALA A 543 18.30 -3.83 -20.91
C ALA A 543 17.29 -4.36 -21.96
N ASP A 544 16.43 -5.27 -21.54
CA ASP A 544 15.44 -5.99 -22.35
C ASP A 544 14.02 -5.41 -22.23
N LYS A 545 13.75 -4.51 -21.27
CA LYS A 545 12.38 -4.10 -20.97
C LYS A 545 12.22 -2.69 -20.44
N GLU A 546 11.18 -2.01 -20.91
CA GLU A 546 10.82 -0.66 -20.45
C GLU A 546 10.39 -0.66 -18.97
N ALA A 547 10.48 0.51 -18.33
CA ALA A 547 10.05 0.70 -16.95
C ALA A 547 8.60 0.23 -16.73
N GLY A 548 8.36 -0.46 -15.62
CA GLY A 548 7.09 -1.03 -15.18
C GLY A 548 6.81 -2.43 -15.75
N ARG A 549 7.33 -2.77 -16.93
CA ARG A 549 6.95 -3.98 -17.67
C ARG A 549 7.54 -5.29 -17.15
N GLY A 550 8.35 -5.25 -16.11
CA GLY A 550 8.82 -6.45 -15.41
C GLY A 550 7.81 -6.95 -14.38
N VAL A 551 6.96 -6.07 -13.84
CA VAL A 551 6.03 -6.40 -12.77
C VAL A 551 4.60 -6.19 -13.26
N GLY A 552 3.85 -7.28 -13.40
CA GLY A 552 2.42 -7.27 -13.64
C GLY A 552 1.61 -7.87 -12.48
N VAL A 553 2.21 -8.20 -11.34
CA VAL A 553 1.49 -8.53 -10.09
C VAL A 553 1.21 -7.24 -9.31
N VAL A 554 -0.02 -7.08 -8.84
CA VAL A 554 -0.42 -6.04 -7.89
C VAL A 554 -0.71 -6.68 -6.54
N MET A 555 0.04 -6.27 -5.52
CA MET A 555 -0.09 -6.76 -4.14
C MET A 555 -1.04 -5.87 -3.33
N LEU A 556 -1.74 -6.46 -2.36
CA LEU A 556 -2.82 -5.81 -1.58
C LEU A 556 -2.35 -5.08 -0.33
#